data_AF-A0A2S7UEJ3-F1
#
_entry.id   AF-A0A2S7UEJ3-F1
#
_cell.length_a   1.000
_cell.length_b   1.000
_cell.length_c   1.000
_cell.angle_alpha   90.00
_cell.angle_beta   90.00
_cell.angle_gamma   90.00
#
_symmetry.space_group_name_H-M   'P 1'
#
loop_
_entity.id
_entity.type
_entity.pdbx_description
1 polymer ?
#
loop_
_entity_poly.entity_id
_entity_poly.type
_entity_poly.pdbx_seq_one_letter_code
_entity_poly.pdbx_strand_id
1 'polypeptide(L)' 'MKLLGILNELHNFRYALWILTILFTFLVAFGPSDGSLGLTGKILLCLFASLLGLYLLLKYNYKRVKRKEANKSDSK' A
#
# COMPACT_ATOMS: atom_id res chain seq x y z
N MET A 1 10.74 16.09 -11.73
CA MET A 1 11.37 16.02 -10.39
C MET A 1 10.40 15.71 -9.24
N LYS A 2 9.13 16.15 -9.23
CA LYS A 2 8.20 15.92 -8.08
C LYS A 2 7.79 14.46 -7.83
N LEU A 3 7.65 13.63 -8.87
CA LEU A 3 7.25 12.22 -8.75
C LEU A 3 8.28 11.34 -8.01
N LEU A 4 9.57 11.66 -8.10
CA LEU A 4 10.65 10.90 -7.43
C LEU A 4 10.63 11.10 -5.91
N GLY A 5 10.35 12.33 -5.45
CA GLY A 5 10.20 12.62 -4.01
C GLY A 5 9.01 11.88 -3.40
N ILE A 6 7.87 11.91 -4.09
CA ILE A 6 6.66 11.17 -3.69
C ILE A 6 6.94 9.67 -3.67
N LEU A 7 7.65 9.12 -4.65
CA LEU A 7 7.97 7.69 -4.69
C LEU A 7 8.87 7.25 -3.53
N ASN A 8 9.80 8.12 -3.11
CA ASN A 8 10.75 7.84 -2.03
C ASN A 8 10.07 7.91 -0.65
N GLU A 9 9.25 8.93 -0.42
CA GLU A 9 8.40 9.02 0.79
C GLU A 9 7.41 7.85 0.85
N LEU A 10 6.78 7.52 -0.27
CA LEU A 10 5.85 6.38 -0.37
C LEU A 10 6.55 5.04 -0.12
N HIS A 11 7.83 4.93 -0.49
CA HIS A 11 8.65 3.75 -0.18
C HIS A 11 8.94 3.61 1.32
N ASN A 12 9.15 4.72 2.02
CA ASN A 12 9.33 4.72 3.47
C ASN A 12 7.99 4.43 4.18
N PHE A 13 6.91 5.02 3.68
CA PHE A 13 5.54 4.81 4.17
C PHE A 13 5.05 3.37 3.99
N ARG A 14 5.59 2.62 3.03
CA ARG A 14 5.23 1.22 2.78
C ARG A 14 5.33 0.35 4.02
N TYR A 15 6.43 0.46 4.78
CA TYR A 15 6.64 -0.42 5.94
C TYR A 15 5.65 -0.09 7.05
N ALA A 16 5.41 1.20 7.30
CA ALA A 16 4.38 1.63 8.24
C ALA A 16 3.00 1.11 7.79
N LEU A 17 2.64 1.28 6.51
CA LEU A 17 1.35 0.84 5.99
C LEU A 17 1.14 -0.67 6.12
N TRP A 18 2.18 -1.48 5.85
CA TRP A 18 2.15 -2.92 6.07
C TRP A 18 1.98 -3.27 7.55
N ILE A 19 2.77 -2.66 8.44
CA ILE A 19 2.72 -2.92 9.88
C ILE A 19 1.33 -2.56 10.43
N LEU A 20 0.80 -1.38 10.09
CA LEU A 20 -0.54 -0.96 10.51
C LEU A 20 -1.63 -1.90 9.97
N THR A 21 -1.56 -2.28 8.69
CA THR A 21 -2.57 -3.19 8.11
C THR A 21 -2.57 -4.54 8.82
N ILE A 22 -1.39 -5.10 9.12
CA ILE A 22 -1.26 -6.35 9.87
C ILE A 22 -1.81 -6.18 11.28
N LEU A 23 -1.41 -5.12 11.99
CA LEU A 23 -1.87 -4.84 13.35
C LEU A 23 -3.39 -4.72 13.43
N PHE A 24 -4.01 -3.96 12.52
CA PHE A 24 -5.47 -3.83 12.46
C PHE A 24 -6.16 -5.12 12.02
N THR A 25 -5.52 -5.96 11.20
CA THR A 25 -6.05 -7.29 10.88
C THR A 25 -6.14 -8.15 12.12
N PHE A 26 -5.07 -8.20 12.93
CA PHE A 26 -5.09 -8.92 14.22
C PHE A 26 -6.12 -8.33 15.18
N LEU A 27 -6.21 -7.00 15.28
CA LEU A 27 -7.18 -6.34 16.14
C LEU A 27 -8.62 -6.63 15.72
N VAL A 28 -8.92 -6.68 14.43
CA VAL A 28 -10.28 -6.99 13.93
C VAL A 28 -10.61 -8.48 14.03
N ALA A 29 -9.62 -9.36 13.86
CA ALA A 29 -9.82 -10.82 13.89
C ALA A 29 -9.90 -11.38 15.32
N PHE A 30 -9.11 -10.84 16.26
CA PHE A 30 -8.99 -11.36 17.62
C PHE A 30 -9.44 -10.36 18.71
N GLY A 31 -9.67 -9.10 18.35
CA GLY A 31 -10.14 -8.09 19.28
C GLY A 31 -11.66 -8.12 19.48
N PRO A 32 -12.16 -7.36 20.46
CA PRO A 32 -13.59 -7.31 20.77
C PRO A 32 -14.39 -6.78 19.57
N SER A 33 -15.37 -7.57 19.12
CA SER A 33 -16.23 -7.23 17.98
C SER A 33 -17.27 -6.17 18.33
N ASP A 34 -17.62 -6.06 19.60
CA ASP A 34 -18.75 -5.28 20.08
C ASP A 34 -18.29 -3.94 20.66
N GLY A 35 -18.95 -2.85 20.26
CA GLY A 35 -18.62 -1.48 20.64
C GLY A 35 -17.91 -0.66 19.55
N SER A 36 -17.63 0.61 19.86
CA SER A 36 -17.05 1.57 18.91
C SER A 36 -15.66 1.18 18.42
N LEU A 37 -14.90 0.44 19.22
CA LEU A 37 -13.55 -0.04 18.88
C LEU A 37 -13.55 -1.06 17.75
N GLY A 38 -14.50 -2.01 17.74
CA GLY A 38 -14.63 -3.01 16.68
C GLY A 38 -15.00 -2.39 15.33
N LEU A 39 -15.96 -1.44 15.34
CA LEU A 39 -16.34 -0.70 14.14
C LEU A 39 -15.18 0.16 13.60
N THR A 40 -14.51 0.89 14.50
CA THR A 40 -13.39 1.75 14.15
C THR A 40 -12.22 0.93 13.59
N GLY A 41 -11.92 -0.23 14.19
CA GLY A 41 -10.90 -1.16 13.70
C GLY A 41 -11.19 -1.67 12.28
N LYS A 42 -12.44 -2.02 11.98
CA LYS A 42 -12.85 -2.45 10.62
C LYS A 42 -12.71 -1.33 9.59
N ILE A 43 -13.10 -0.10 9.94
CA ILE A 43 -12.96 1.07 9.06
C ILE A 43 -11.48 1.37 8.78
N LEU A 44 -10.66 1.41 9.83
CA LEU A 44 -9.21 1.65 9.71
C LEU A 44 -8.54 0.54 8.89
N LEU A 45 -8.88 -0.72 9.13
CA LEU A 45 -8.38 -1.83 8.34
C LEU A 45 -8.72 -1.67 6.86
N CYS A 46 -9.96 -1.31 6.54
CA CYS A 46 -10.41 -1.09 5.17
C CYS A 46 -9.65 0.07 4.50
N LEU A 47 -9.45 1.18 5.21
CA LEU A 47 -8.67 2.32 4.75
C LEU A 47 -7.21 1.93 4.43
N PHE A 48 -6.52 1.29 5.38
CA PHE A 48 -5.13 0.88 5.19
C PHE A 48 -4.98 -0.19 4.11
N ALA A 49 -5.91 -1.15 4.02
CA ALA A 49 -5.92 -2.14 2.96
C ALA A 49 -6.11 -1.51 1.57
N SER A 50 -7.00 -0.52 1.45
CA SER A 50 -7.21 0.23 0.20
C SER A 50 -5.96 1.01 -0.22
N LEU A 51 -5.34 1.72 0.72
CA LEU A 51 -4.05 2.40 0.52
C LEU A 51 -2.94 1.43 0.10
N LEU A 52 -2.90 0.25 0.70
CA LEU A 52 -1.91 -0.78 0.37
C LEU A 52 -2.14 -1.34 -1.05
N GLY A 53 -3.40 -1.57 -1.42
CA GLY A 53 -3.78 -1.97 -2.76
C GLY A 53 -3.38 -0.93 -3.82
N LEU A 54 -3.62 0.35 -3.53
CA LEU A 54 -3.23 1.45 -4.41
C LEU A 54 -1.70 1.52 -4.58
N TYR A 55 -0.93 1.36 -3.49
CA TYR A 55 0.53 1.29 -3.54
C TYR A 55 1.01 0.14 -4.45
N LEU A 56 0.44 -1.05 -4.29
CA LEU A 56 0.79 -2.21 -5.12
C LEU A 56 0.45 -1.98 -6.59
N LEU A 57 -0.69 -1.35 -6.88
CA LEU A 57 -1.11 -1.01 -8.24
C LEU A 57 -0.15 -0.01 -8.89
N LEU A 58 0.23 1.06 -8.18
CA LEU A 58 1.22 2.04 -8.67
C LEU A 58 2.57 1.36 -8.93
N LYS A 59 3.05 0.54 -7.98
CA LYS A 59 4.30 -0.20 -8.12
C LYS A 59 4.27 -1.15 -9.32
N TYR A 60 3.14 -1.84 -9.53
CA TYR A 60 2.94 -2.73 -10.66
C TYR A 60 2.98 -1.99 -11.99
N ASN A 61 2.26 -0.86 -12.10
CA ASN A 61 2.26 -0.03 -13.29
C ASN A 61 3.65 0.56 -13.58
N TYR A 62 4.34 1.08 -12.56
CA TYR A 62 5.71 1.58 -12.70
C TYR A 62 6.67 0.49 -13.22
N LYS A 63 6.58 -0.73 -12.66
CA LYS A 63 7.40 -1.86 -13.11
C LYS A 63 7.08 -2.27 -14.55
N ARG A 64 5.80 -2.23 -14.97
CA ARG A 64 5.41 -2.50 -16.36
C ARG A 64 5.94 -1.45 -17.33
N VAL A 65 5.84 -0.16 -17.00
CA VAL A 65 6.35 0.93 -17.85
C VAL A 65 7.86 0.81 -18.01
N LYS A 66 8.60 0.63 -16.91
CA LYS A 66 10.06 0.46 -16.94
C LYS A 66 10.52 -0.72 -17.82
N ARG A 67 9.79 -1.85 -17.79
CA ARG A 67 10.08 -3.01 -18.67
C ARG A 67 9.86 -2.71 -20.15
N LYS A 68 8.81 -1.95 -20.47
CA LYS A 68 8.53 -1.54 -21.85
C LYS A 68 9.61 -0.58 -22.39
N GLU A 69 10.12 0.30 -21.55
CA GLU A 69 11.22 1.21 -21.92
C GLU A 69 12.53 0.46 -22.14
N ALA A 70 12.87 -0.51 -21.27
CA ALA A 70 14.06 -1.34 -21.43
C ALA A 70 14.06 -2.14 -22.75
N ASN A 71 12.95 -2.81 -23.08
CA ASN A 71 12.83 -3.56 -24.34
C ASN A 71 12.87 -2.69 -25.59
N LYS A 72 12.57 -1.39 -25.48
CA LYS A 72 12.62 -0.44 -26.61
C LYS A 72 14.02 0.10 -26.85
N SER A 73 14.89 0.05 -25.84
CA SER A 73 16.29 0.44 -25.92
C SER A 73 17.20 -0.68 -26.43
N ASP A 74 16.84 -1.95 -26.21
CA ASP A 74 17.58 -3.12 -26.74
C ASP A 74 17.27 -3.42 -28.22
N SER A 75 16.25 -2.76 -28.79
CA SER A 75 15.82 -2.93 -30.19
C SER A 75 16.33 -1.81 -31.11
N LYS A 76 17.24 -0.95 -30.62
CA LYS A 76 17.84 0.16 -31.36
C LYS A 76 19.36 0.01 -31.38
#